data_AF-A0A0U3PF66-F1
#
_entry.id   AF-A0A0U3PF66-F1
#
_cell.length_a   1.000
_cell.length_b   1.000
_cell.length_c   1.000
_cell.angle_alpha   90.00
_cell.angle_beta   90.00
_cell.angle_gamma   90.00
#
_symmetry.space_group_name_H-M   'P 1'
#
loop_
_entity.id
_entity.type
_entity.pdbx_description
1 polymer ?
#
loop_
_entity_poly.entity_id
_entity_poly.type
_entity_poly.pdbx_seq_one_letter_code
_entity_poly.pdbx_strand_id
1 'polypeptide(L)'
;MAGNTNTSVDTSGMRIAQGSFQTALDEVNNTYTQMQSQIEALRASWTGDASTTFQTAMDTWLTDFGTVKQQLELMLQKLQANTGSYDTTHHNTGDIANQLHKSMTTPLPGF
;
A
#
# COMPACT_ATOMS: atom_id res chain seq x y z
N MET A 1 -2.78 14.27 -29.52
CA MET A 1 -3.32 13.91 -28.19
C MET A 1 -2.97 12.46 -27.88
N ALA A 2 -1.83 12.20 -27.21
CA ALA A 2 -1.33 10.84 -26.96
C ALA A 2 -0.85 10.61 -25.51
N GLY A 3 -1.21 11.49 -24.57
CA GLY A 3 -0.71 11.46 -23.19
C GLY A 3 -1.68 10.95 -22.12
N ASN A 4 -2.94 10.65 -22.45
CA ASN A 4 -3.99 10.45 -21.44
C ASN A 4 -4.32 8.98 -21.12
N THR A 5 -4.07 8.06 -22.05
CA THR A 5 -4.37 6.63 -21.88
C THR A 5 -3.37 5.91 -20.98
N ASN A 6 -2.07 6.27 -21.04
CA ASN A 6 -1.05 5.65 -20.19
C ASN A 6 -1.27 5.96 -18.70
N THR A 7 -1.54 7.21 -18.35
CA THR A 7 -1.72 7.63 -16.95
C THR A 7 -2.97 7.02 -16.31
N SER A 8 -4.06 6.86 -17.08
CA SER A 8 -5.29 6.22 -16.60
C SER A 8 -5.12 4.71 -16.37
N VAL A 9 -4.28 4.04 -17.16
CA VAL A 9 -3.95 2.62 -16.96
C VAL A 9 -3.05 2.46 -15.72
N ASP A 10 -2.11 3.38 -15.52
CA ASP A 10 -1.20 3.41 -14.37
C ASP A 10 -1.96 3.55 -13.03
N THR A 11 -2.92 4.49 -12.94
CA THR A 11 -3.73 4.66 -11.72
C THR A 11 -4.67 3.49 -11.43
N SER A 12 -5.22 2.86 -12.47
CA SER A 12 -6.02 1.64 -12.33
C SER A 12 -5.19 0.48 -11.78
N GLY A 13 -3.99 0.27 -12.34
CA GLY A 13 -3.04 -0.75 -11.84
C GLY A 13 -2.61 -0.50 -10.40
N MET A 14 -2.34 0.75 -10.04
CA MET A 14 -2.01 1.11 -8.65
C MET A 14 -3.17 0.86 -7.68
N ARG A 15 -4.44 1.12 -8.05
CA ARG A 15 -5.59 0.79 -7.18
C ARG A 15 -5.77 -0.72 -6.98
N ILE A 16 -5.55 -1.53 -8.02
CA ILE A 16 -5.58 -2.98 -7.90
C ILE A 16 -4.46 -3.45 -6.95
N ALA A 17 -3.25 -2.93 -7.14
CA ALA A 17 -2.13 -3.23 -6.26
C ALA A 17 -2.42 -2.82 -4.80
N GLN A 18 -3.06 -1.67 -4.55
CA GLN A 18 -3.46 -1.25 -3.20
C GLN A 18 -4.36 -2.30 -2.53
N GLY A 19 -5.33 -2.85 -3.27
CA GLY A 19 -6.17 -3.93 -2.77
C GLY A 19 -5.35 -5.16 -2.39
N SER A 20 -4.43 -5.61 -3.26
CA SER A 20 -3.57 -6.76 -2.97
C SER A 20 -2.64 -6.53 -1.78
N PHE A 21 -2.05 -5.33 -1.65
CA PHE A 21 -1.22 -4.97 -0.50
C PHE A 21 -2.01 -4.89 0.81
N GLN A 22 -3.25 -4.38 0.76
CA GLN A 22 -4.13 -4.36 1.93
C GLN A 22 -4.46 -5.79 2.38
N THR A 23 -4.86 -6.68 1.47
CA THR A 23 -5.13 -8.09 1.78
C THR A 23 -3.91 -8.78 2.36
N ALA A 24 -2.73 -8.60 1.74
CA ALA A 24 -1.49 -9.17 2.24
C ALA A 24 -1.14 -8.65 3.66
N LEU A 25 -1.37 -7.36 3.92
CA LEU A 25 -1.14 -6.78 5.23
C LEU A 25 -2.10 -7.35 6.29
N ASP A 26 -3.38 -7.53 5.95
CA ASP A 26 -4.37 -8.12 6.84
C ASP A 26 -4.01 -9.58 7.18
N GLU A 27 -3.59 -10.37 6.18
CA GLU A 27 -3.11 -11.74 6.38
C GLU A 27 -1.89 -11.78 7.29
N VAL A 28 -0.87 -10.95 7.02
CA VAL A 28 0.35 -10.84 7.84
C VAL A 28 0.02 -10.44 9.27
N ASN A 29 -0.90 -9.51 9.49
CA ASN A 29 -1.35 -9.11 10.82
C ASN A 29 -2.01 -10.28 11.60
N ASN A 30 -2.88 -11.02 10.92
CA ASN A 30 -3.54 -12.18 11.50
C ASN A 30 -2.52 -13.27 11.86
N THR A 31 -1.59 -13.57 10.95
CA THR A 31 -0.54 -14.56 11.15
C THR A 31 0.42 -14.17 12.27
N TYR A 32 0.82 -12.90 12.36
CA TYR A 32 1.67 -12.39 13.45
C TYR A 32 1.00 -12.59 14.81
N THR A 33 -0.26 -12.17 14.93
CA THR A 33 -1.03 -12.27 16.18
C THR A 33 -1.21 -13.73 16.61
N GLN A 34 -1.50 -14.62 15.65
CA GLN A 34 -1.64 -16.06 15.92
C GLN A 34 -0.33 -16.68 16.41
N MET A 35 0.80 -16.36 15.74
CA MET A 35 2.09 -16.92 16.14
C MET A 35 2.57 -16.36 17.47
N GLN A 36 2.36 -15.07 17.75
CA GLN A 36 2.64 -14.50 19.06
C GLN A 36 1.90 -15.27 20.17
N SER A 37 0.59 -15.50 20.00
CA SER A 37 -0.20 -16.25 20.97
C SER A 37 0.29 -17.69 21.17
N GLN A 38 0.67 -18.39 20.09
CA GLN A 38 1.22 -19.75 20.16
C GLN A 38 2.57 -19.78 20.88
N ILE A 39 3.45 -18.80 20.62
CA ILE A 39 4.75 -18.67 21.26
C ILE A 39 4.58 -18.42 22.77
N GLU A 40 3.65 -17.55 23.16
CA GLU A 40 3.35 -17.27 24.58
C GLU A 40 2.80 -18.51 25.29
N ALA A 41 1.87 -19.25 24.67
CA ALA A 41 1.35 -20.49 25.22
C ALA A 41 2.44 -21.57 25.39
N LEU A 42 3.36 -21.66 24.42
CA LEU A 42 4.49 -22.57 24.49
C LEU A 42 5.47 -22.16 25.59
N ARG A 43 5.76 -20.86 25.76
CA ARG A 43 6.60 -20.35 26.87
C ARG A 43 6.04 -20.71 28.23
N ALA A 44 4.72 -20.65 28.39
CA ALA A 44 4.06 -20.97 29.65
C ALA A 44 4.18 -22.46 30.02
N SER A 45 4.28 -23.36 29.04
CA SER A 45 4.25 -24.81 29.25
C SER A 45 5.62 -25.50 29.11
N TRP A 46 6.56 -24.91 28.36
CA TRP A 46 7.87 -25.51 28.08
C TRP A 46 9.02 -24.77 28.78
N THR A 47 9.54 -25.40 29.82
CA THR A 47 10.68 -24.90 30.61
C THR A 47 11.90 -25.82 30.49
N GLY A 48 13.10 -25.28 30.80
CA GLY A 48 14.38 -25.98 30.75
C GLY A 48 15.35 -25.42 29.70
N ASP A 49 16.61 -25.86 29.72
CA ASP A 49 17.68 -25.28 28.90
C ASP A 49 17.41 -25.33 27.38
N ALA A 50 16.73 -26.38 26.91
CA ALA A 50 16.33 -26.50 25.51
C ALA A 50 15.25 -25.47 25.11
N SER A 51 14.41 -25.02 26.04
CA SER A 51 13.37 -24.04 25.75
C SER A 51 13.95 -22.64 25.58
N THR A 52 15.07 -22.31 26.23
CA THR A 52 15.75 -21.00 26.10
C THR A 52 16.21 -20.72 24.67
N THR A 53 16.84 -21.70 24.02
CA THR A 53 17.28 -21.57 22.61
C THR A 53 16.09 -21.39 21.68
N PHE A 54 15.02 -22.17 21.89
CA PHE A 54 13.82 -22.07 21.08
C PHE A 54 13.12 -20.72 21.26
N GLN A 55 12.98 -20.25 22.50
CA GLN A 55 12.39 -18.95 22.81
C GLN A 55 13.15 -17.79 22.17
N THR A 56 14.47 -17.86 22.16
CA THR A 56 15.34 -16.86 21.48
C THR A 56 15.10 -16.86 19.97
N ALA A 57 15.02 -18.04 19.36
CA ALA A 57 14.70 -18.16 17.93
C ALA A 57 13.30 -17.61 17.61
N MET A 58 12.32 -17.83 18.49
CA MET A 58 10.96 -17.31 18.31
C MET A 58 10.87 -15.80 18.48
N ASP A 59 11.64 -15.20 19.39
CA ASP A 59 11.74 -13.75 19.54
C ASP A 59 12.38 -13.10 18.30
N THR A 60 13.42 -13.74 17.75
CA THR A 60 14.06 -13.31 16.51
C THR A 60 13.06 -13.39 15.34
N TRP A 61 12.37 -14.52 15.22
CA TRP A 61 11.36 -14.73 14.18
C TRP A 61 10.23 -13.70 14.25
N LEU A 62 9.71 -13.39 15.45
CA LEU A 62 8.69 -12.34 15.64
C LEU A 62 9.22 -10.96 15.23
N THR A 63 10.47 -10.64 15.57
CA THR A 63 11.12 -9.37 15.20
C THR A 63 11.26 -9.23 13.68
N ASP A 64 11.73 -10.28 13.02
CA ASP A 64 11.88 -10.30 11.56
C ASP A 64 10.52 -10.19 10.86
N PHE A 65 9.51 -10.91 11.36
CA PHE A 65 8.15 -10.85 10.83
C PHE A 65 7.51 -9.47 11.02
N GLY A 66 7.76 -8.83 12.18
CA GLY A 66 7.36 -7.45 12.43
C GLY A 66 8.01 -6.47 11.45
N THR A 67 9.25 -6.70 11.04
CA THR A 67 9.94 -5.91 10.02
C THR A 67 9.25 -6.05 8.66
N VAL A 68 8.90 -7.27 8.24
CA VAL A 68 8.16 -7.51 6.98
C VAL A 68 6.83 -6.77 6.98
N LYS A 69 6.08 -6.85 8.09
CA LYS A 69 4.83 -6.10 8.27
C LYS A 69 5.03 -4.60 8.07
N GLN A 70 6.02 -3.99 8.73
CA GLN A 70 6.31 -2.56 8.60
C GLN A 70 6.64 -2.16 7.15
N GLN A 71 7.38 -3.00 6.42
CA GLN A 71 7.69 -2.72 5.01
C GLN A 71 6.44 -2.78 4.13
N LEU A 72 5.52 -3.71 4.37
CA LEU A 72 4.25 -3.79 3.65
C LEU A 72 3.36 -2.57 3.95
N GLU A 73 3.30 -2.11 5.21
CA GLU A 73 2.59 -0.88 5.58
C GLU A 73 3.18 0.34 4.86
N LEU A 74 4.51 0.47 4.82
CA LEU A 74 5.19 1.54 4.12
C LEU A 74 4.92 1.51 2.62
N MET A 75 4.92 0.32 2.01
CA MET A 75 4.60 0.15 0.58
C MET A 75 3.17 0.60 0.30
N LEU A 76 2.20 0.18 1.11
CA LEU A 76 0.81 0.59 0.96
C LEU A 76 0.64 2.11 1.11
N GLN A 77 1.28 2.72 2.11
CA GLN A 77 1.25 4.16 2.32
C GLN A 77 1.81 4.94 1.12
N LYS A 78 2.97 4.52 0.60
CA LYS A 78 3.58 5.14 -0.59
C LYS A 78 2.70 4.98 -1.83
N LEU A 79 2.10 3.81 -2.00
CA LEU A 79 1.19 3.52 -3.10
C LEU A 79 -0.08 4.38 -3.00
N GLN A 80 -0.63 4.61 -1.82
CA GLN A 80 -1.77 5.51 -1.59
C GLN A 80 -1.42 6.97 -1.87
N ALA A 81 -0.27 7.44 -1.36
CA ALA A 81 0.19 8.81 -1.58
C ALA A 81 0.42 9.11 -3.07
N ASN A 82 1.04 8.18 -3.80
CA ASN A 82 1.28 8.34 -5.23
C ASN A 82 -0.05 8.37 -6.00
N THR A 83 -0.95 7.40 -5.82
CA THR A 83 -2.24 7.37 -6.53
C THR A 83 -3.07 8.63 -6.29
N GLY A 84 -3.13 9.14 -5.04
CA GLY A 84 -3.85 10.38 -4.72
C GLY A 84 -3.25 11.62 -5.41
N SER A 85 -1.93 11.68 -5.54
CA SER A 85 -1.25 12.77 -6.28
C SER A 85 -1.53 12.71 -7.79
N TYR A 86 -1.57 11.50 -8.37
CA TYR A 86 -1.93 11.30 -9.78
C TYR A 86 -3.39 11.67 -10.05
N ASP A 87 -4.33 11.23 -9.22
CA ASP A 87 -5.75 11.56 -9.39
C ASP A 87 -5.97 13.08 -9.30
N THR A 88 -5.31 13.77 -8.36
CA THR A 88 -5.36 15.24 -8.21
C THR A 88 -4.77 15.96 -9.42
N THR A 89 -3.59 15.55 -9.88
CA THR A 89 -2.91 16.17 -11.03
C THR A 89 -3.67 15.94 -12.33
N HIS A 90 -4.23 14.74 -12.50
CA HIS A 90 -5.03 14.39 -13.67
C HIS A 90 -6.36 15.17 -13.69
N HIS A 91 -7.06 15.31 -12.56
CA HIS A 91 -8.26 16.15 -12.47
C HIS A 91 -7.94 17.60 -12.84
N ASN A 92 -6.91 18.19 -12.21
CA ASN A 92 -6.52 19.58 -12.49
C ASN A 92 -6.13 19.78 -13.96
N THR A 93 -5.39 18.85 -14.55
CA THR A 93 -4.98 18.94 -15.96
C THR A 93 -6.17 18.76 -16.90
N GLY A 94 -7.07 17.82 -16.61
CA GLY A 94 -8.30 17.61 -17.39
C GLY A 94 -9.23 18.82 -17.33
N ASP A 95 -9.40 19.42 -16.15
CA ASP A 95 -10.23 20.61 -15.97
C ASP A 95 -9.63 21.83 -16.66
N ILE A 96 -8.31 22.04 -16.54
CA ILE A 96 -7.60 23.12 -17.24
C ILE A 96 -7.63 22.89 -18.75
N ALA A 97 -7.41 21.66 -19.24
CA ALA A 97 -7.47 21.35 -20.65
C ALA A 97 -8.88 21.51 -21.22
N ASN A 98 -9.91 21.11 -20.47
CA ASN A 98 -11.32 21.32 -20.85
C ASN A 98 -11.69 22.80 -20.83
N GLN A 99 -11.20 23.58 -19.86
CA GLN A 99 -11.37 25.04 -19.82
C GLN A 99 -10.67 25.71 -21.00
N LEU A 100 -9.43 25.31 -21.31
CA LEU A 100 -8.68 25.81 -22.46
C LEU A 100 -9.37 25.44 -23.78
N HIS A 101 -9.87 24.21 -23.90
CA HIS A 101 -10.62 23.81 -25.08
C HIS A 101 -11.89 24.66 -25.26
N LYS A 102 -12.66 24.89 -24.18
CA LYS A 102 -13.84 25.76 -24.21
C LYS A 102 -13.51 27.21 -24.55
N SER A 103 -12.38 27.74 -24.09
CA SER A 103 -11.96 29.11 -24.44
C SER A 103 -11.48 29.23 -25.88
N MET A 104 -10.93 28.15 -26.46
CA MET A 104 -10.52 28.10 -27.86
C MET A 104 -11.68 27.80 -28.83
N THR A 105 -12.75 27.14 -28.38
CA THR A 105 -13.97 26.90 -29.19
C THR A 105 -15.02 28.00 -29.06
N THR A 106 -14.84 28.96 -28.15
CA THR A 106 -15.61 30.20 -28.15
C THR A 106 -15.05 31.11 -29.24
N PRO A 107 -15.80 31.46 -30.30
CA PRO A 107 -15.31 32.37 -31.32
C PRO A 107 -14.93 33.69 -30.67
N LEU A 108 -13.77 34.25 -31.04
CA LEU A 108 -13.40 35.59 -30.64
C LEU A 108 -14.55 36.55 -31.02
N PRO A 109 -15.11 37.34 -30.09
CA PRO A 109 -16.12 38.33 -30.44
C PRO A 109 -15.45 39.36 -31.36
N GLY A 110 -15.70 39.28 -32.67
CA GLY A 110 -15.10 40.19 -33.65
C GLY A 110 -14.76 39.64 -35.04
N PHE A 111 -15.14 38.42 -35.41
CA PHE A 111 -15.17 37.96 -36.81
C PHE A 111 -16.46 37.21 -37.13
#